data_AF-A0A165PS77-F1
#
_entry.id   AF-A0A165PS77-F1
#
_cell.length_a   1.000
_cell.length_b   1.000
_cell.length_c   1.000
_cell.angle_alpha   90.00
_cell.angle_beta   90.00
_cell.angle_gamma   90.00
#
_symmetry.space_group_name_H-M   'P 1'
#
loop_
_entity.id
_entity.type
_entity.pdbx_description
1 polymer ?
#
loop_
_entity_poly.entity_id
_entity_poly.type
_entity_poly.pdbx_seq_one_letter_code
_entity_poly.pdbx_strand_id
1 'polypeptide(L)'
;MKRRQSSLDSDSTTDYERRLDELDRLQAQKEWEEGLEQLYAIMSLVLLPIAGKYFGRRWAHALLARYNRVGLGLQFFLGTRIAGLLASSR
;
A
#
# COMPACT_ATOMS: atom_id res chain seq x y z
N MET A 1 -1.39 36.61 -55.83
CA MET A 1 -1.46 36.70 -54.36
C MET A 1 -1.59 35.29 -53.78
N LYS A 2 -0.50 34.66 -53.35
CA LYS A 2 -0.47 33.32 -52.73
C LYS A 2 0.55 33.35 -51.60
N ARG A 3 0.10 33.45 -50.35
CA ARG A 3 0.86 33.19 -49.11
C ARG A 3 0.02 33.59 -47.90
N ARG A 4 -0.96 32.77 -47.48
CA ARG A 4 -1.59 32.77 -46.12
C ARG A 4 -2.47 31.52 -45.90
N GLN A 5 -2.01 30.32 -46.28
CA GLN A 5 -2.75 29.08 -45.98
C GLN A 5 -1.89 28.04 -45.25
N SER A 6 -0.57 27.99 -45.49
CA SER A 6 0.33 27.03 -44.86
C SER A 6 0.48 27.18 -43.34
N SER A 7 0.29 28.39 -42.79
CA SER A 7 0.45 28.62 -41.34
C SER A 7 -0.77 28.22 -40.50
N LEU A 8 -1.97 28.16 -41.10
CA LEU A 8 -3.19 27.73 -40.41
C LEU A 8 -3.29 26.20 -40.36
N ASP A 9 -2.91 25.52 -41.44
CA ASP A 9 -2.84 24.06 -41.46
C ASP A 9 -1.78 23.54 -40.49
N SER A 10 -0.57 24.12 -40.47
CA SER A 10 0.48 23.68 -39.53
C SER A 10 0.14 23.88 -38.05
N ASP A 11 -0.55 24.97 -37.69
CA ASP A 11 -0.98 25.22 -36.31
C ASP A 11 -2.02 24.17 -35.88
N SER A 12 -3.01 23.93 -36.74
CA SER A 12 -4.03 22.91 -36.49
C SER A 12 -3.45 21.50 -36.38
N THR A 13 -2.53 21.09 -37.28
CA THR A 13 -1.87 19.78 -37.21
C THR A 13 -1.06 19.62 -35.93
N THR A 14 -0.35 20.66 -35.51
CA THR A 14 0.45 20.64 -34.27
C THR A 14 -0.44 20.51 -33.03
N ASP A 15 -1.60 21.18 -33.02
CA ASP A 15 -2.56 21.08 -31.94
C ASP A 15 -3.24 19.71 -31.88
N TYR A 16 -3.54 19.09 -33.03
CA TYR A 16 -4.04 17.72 -33.10
C TYR A 16 -3.00 16.71 -32.60
N GLU A 17 -1.74 16.81 -33.02
CA GLU A 17 -0.65 15.94 -32.55
C GLU A 17 -0.44 16.07 -31.03
N ARG A 18 -0.44 17.29 -30.49
CA ARG A 18 -0.34 17.52 -29.04
C ARG A 18 -1.49 16.86 -28.28
N ARG A 19 -2.70 16.90 -28.83
CA ARG A 19 -3.89 16.30 -28.22
C ARG A 19 -3.84 14.77 -28.26
N LEU A 20 -3.27 14.19 -29.32
CA LEU A 20 -3.03 12.76 -29.45
C LEU A 20 -1.96 12.29 -28.45
N ASP A 21 -0.84 13.01 -28.34
CA ASP A 21 0.20 12.72 -27.33
C ASP A 21 -0.35 12.77 -25.90
N GLU A 22 -1.25 13.71 -25.61
CA GLU A 22 -1.90 13.80 -24.30
C GLU A 22 -2.87 12.64 -24.05
N LEU A 23 -3.63 12.21 -25.06
CA LEU A 23 -4.49 11.02 -25.01
C LEU A 23 -3.67 9.75 -24.76
N ASP A 24 -2.57 9.57 -25.49
CA ASP A 24 -1.69 8.41 -25.35
C ASP A 24 -1.04 8.36 -23.97
N ARG A 25 -0.64 9.51 -23.42
CA ARG A 25 -0.14 9.62 -22.04
C ARG A 25 -1.19 9.25 -20.99
N LEU A 26 -2.43 9.69 -21.19
CA LEU A 26 -3.55 9.34 -20.29
C LEU A 26 -3.87 7.85 -20.37
N GLN A 27 -3.81 7.24 -21.56
CA GLN A 27 -4.00 5.80 -21.74
C GLN A 27 -2.88 4.99 -21.09
N ALA A 28 -1.62 5.39 -21.29
CA ALA A 28 -0.48 4.73 -20.66
C ALA A 28 -0.52 4.81 -19.12
N GLN A 29 -0.99 5.93 -18.56
CA GLN A 29 -1.22 6.04 -17.11
C GLN A 29 -2.28 5.06 -16.63
N LYS A 30 -3.40 4.96 -17.36
CA LYS A 30 -4.49 4.04 -17.02
C LYS A 30 -4.02 2.58 -17.04
N GLU A 31 -3.29 2.18 -18.08
CA GLU A 31 -2.73 0.83 -18.19
C GLU A 31 -1.73 0.52 -17.07
N TRP A 32 -0.93 1.52 -16.66
CA TRP A 32 -0.02 1.37 -15.53
C TRP A 32 -0.78 1.17 -14.21
N GLU A 33 -1.84 1.94 -13.99
CA GLU A 33 -2.67 1.83 -12.78
C GLU A 33 -3.34 0.45 -12.68
N GLU A 34 -3.88 -0.06 -13.80
CA GLU A 34 -4.45 -1.41 -13.89
C GLU A 34 -3.38 -2.49 -13.60
N GLY A 35 -2.16 -2.31 -14.11
CA GLY A 35 -1.03 -3.19 -13.81
C GLY A 35 -0.60 -3.16 -12.33
N LEU A 36 -0.63 -2.00 -11.69
CA LEU A 36 -0.30 -1.83 -10.26
C LEU A 36 -1.32 -2.52 -9.35
N GLU A 37 -2.61 -2.44 -9.68
CA GLU A 37 -3.66 -3.10 -8.91
C GLU A 37 -3.47 -4.63 -8.91
N GLN A 38 -3.14 -5.19 -10.07
CA GLN A 38 -2.84 -6.61 -10.20
C GLN A 38 -1.59 -7.03 -9.42
N LEU A 39 -0.53 -6.22 -9.50
CA LEU A 39 0.68 -6.41 -8.71
C LEU A 39 0.38 -6.40 -7.22
N TYR A 40 -0.51 -5.52 -6.74
CA TYR A 40 -0.91 -5.47 -5.34
C TYR A 40 -1.65 -6.73 -4.88
N ALA A 41 -2.52 -7.30 -5.72
CA ALA A 41 -3.22 -8.55 -5.43
C ALA A 41 -2.24 -9.72 -5.26
N ILE A 42 -1.26 -9.86 -6.16
CA ILE A 42 -0.24 -10.92 -6.07
C ILE A 42 0.73 -10.63 -4.92
N MET A 43 1.11 -9.37 -4.73
CA MET A 43 1.99 -8.94 -3.65
C MET A 43 1.37 -9.29 -2.30
N SER A 44 0.10 -8.97 -2.05
CA SER A 44 -0.57 -9.29 -0.79
C SER A 44 -0.73 -10.80 -0.58
N LEU A 45 -1.03 -11.56 -1.65
CA LEU A 45 -1.09 -13.02 -1.62
C LEU A 45 0.25 -13.66 -1.25
N VAL A 46 1.38 -13.05 -1.62
CA VAL A 46 2.73 -13.53 -1.29
C VAL A 46 3.25 -12.96 0.03
N LEU A 47 2.96 -11.69 0.34
CA LEU A 47 3.38 -11.05 1.59
C LEU A 47 2.68 -11.66 2.80
N LEU A 48 1.38 -11.93 2.72
CA LEU A 48 0.62 -12.52 3.83
C LEU A 48 1.21 -13.84 4.35
N PRO A 49 1.51 -14.86 3.52
CA PRO A 49 2.11 -16.10 4.01
C PRO A 49 3.55 -15.92 4.49
N ILE A 50 4.35 -15.05 3.88
CA ILE A 50 5.73 -14.80 4.32
C ILE A 50 5.74 -14.06 5.67
N ALA A 51 4.98 -12.99 5.78
CA ALA A 51 4.76 -12.28 7.04
C ALA A 51 4.18 -13.23 8.08
N GLY A 52 3.12 -13.97 7.76
CA GLY A 52 2.50 -14.95 8.65
C GLY A 52 3.50 -16.00 9.16
N LYS A 53 4.39 -16.52 8.31
CA LYS A 53 5.43 -17.49 8.72
C LYS A 53 6.48 -16.86 9.63
N TYR A 54 6.87 -15.62 9.34
CA TYR A 54 7.90 -14.92 10.11
C TYR A 54 7.37 -14.45 11.48
N PHE A 55 6.20 -13.80 11.48
CA PHE A 55 5.52 -13.37 12.68
C PHE A 55 5.01 -14.57 13.50
N GLY A 56 4.41 -15.58 12.88
CA GLY A 56 3.89 -16.75 13.60
C GLY A 56 4.94 -17.50 14.42
N ARG A 57 6.12 -17.80 13.86
CA ARG A 57 7.17 -18.52 14.59
C ARG A 57 7.78 -17.71 15.72
N ARG A 58 8.11 -16.44 15.46
CA ARG A 58 8.77 -15.58 16.45
C ARG A 58 7.81 -15.16 17.56
N TRP A 59 6.55 -14.87 17.22
CA TRP A 59 5.55 -14.39 18.18
C TRP A 59 4.96 -15.51 19.02
N ALA A 60 4.80 -16.73 18.49
CA ALA A 60 4.36 -17.87 19.30
C ALA A 60 5.34 -18.12 20.47
N HIS A 61 6.65 -18.15 20.20
CA HIS A 61 7.66 -18.31 21.25
C HIS A 61 7.70 -17.09 22.19
N ALA A 62 7.58 -15.87 21.67
CA ALA A 62 7.58 -14.67 22.50
C ALA A 62 6.36 -14.60 23.43
N LEU A 63 5.17 -14.94 22.93
CA LEU A 63 3.93 -14.99 23.72
C LEU A 63 3.98 -16.11 24.75
N LEU A 64 4.48 -17.29 24.38
CA LEU A 64 4.63 -18.40 25.32
C LEU A 64 5.67 -18.08 26.41
N ALA A 65 6.81 -17.50 26.05
CA ALA A 65 7.83 -17.07 27.01
C ALA A 65 7.27 -15.98 27.95
N ARG A 66 6.48 -15.04 27.41
CA ARG A 66 5.80 -14.01 28.19
C ARG A 66 4.72 -14.61 29.09
N TYR A 67 3.98 -15.59 28.61
CA TYR A 67 2.96 -16.32 29.38
C TYR A 67 3.60 -17.05 30.56
N ASN A 68 4.69 -17.80 30.35
CA ASN A 68 5.42 -18.48 31.42
C ASN A 68 6.00 -17.50 32.45
N ARG A 69 6.29 -16.25 32.06
CA ARG A 69 6.87 -15.24 32.95
C ARG A 69 5.82 -14.43 33.74
N VAL A 70 4.64 -14.18 33.17
CA VAL A 70 3.66 -13.21 33.70
C VAL A 70 2.29 -13.84 34.01
N GLY A 71 2.01 -15.05 33.51
CA GLY A 71 0.70 -15.72 33.63
C GLY A 71 -0.39 -15.14 32.71
N LEU A 72 -1.59 -15.72 32.71
CA LEU A 72 -2.77 -15.30 31.91
C LEU A 72 -3.59 -14.18 32.60
N GLY A 73 -2.94 -13.30 33.37
CA GLY A 73 -3.61 -12.21 34.10
C GLY A 73 -3.67 -10.89 33.32
N LEU A 74 -4.33 -9.86 33.88
CA LEU A 74 -4.32 -8.47 33.35
C LEU A 74 -2.90 -7.94 33.09
N GLN A 75 -1.90 -8.47 33.80
CA GLN A 75 -0.47 -8.17 33.62
C GLN A 75 0.06 -8.59 32.23
N PHE A 76 -0.56 -9.60 31.61
CA PHE A 76 -0.22 -10.08 30.26
C PHE A 76 -0.67 -9.11 29.17
N PHE A 77 -1.85 -8.50 29.31
CA PHE A 77 -2.40 -7.60 28.28
C PHE A 77 -2.11 -6.12 28.55
N LEU A 78 -2.26 -5.66 29.79
CA LEU A 78 -2.15 -4.24 30.16
C LEU A 78 -0.78 -3.89 30.77
N GLY A 79 0.09 -4.87 31.02
CA GLY A 79 1.40 -4.68 31.63
C GLY A 79 1.33 -4.50 33.15
N THR A 80 2.45 -4.78 33.82
CA THR A 80 2.57 -4.86 35.29
C THR A 80 2.16 -3.56 36.01
N ARG A 81 2.35 -2.41 35.35
CA ARG A 81 2.08 -1.07 35.90
C ARG A 81 0.58 -0.80 36.03
N ILE A 82 -0.19 -1.05 34.98
CA ILE A 82 -1.64 -0.78 34.95
C ILE A 82 -2.39 -1.85 35.73
N ALA A 83 -1.96 -3.11 35.63
CA ALA A 83 -2.53 -4.19 36.41
C ALA A 83 -2.33 -4.00 37.92
N GLY A 84 -1.18 -3.43 38.35
CA GLY A 84 -0.95 -3.05 39.75
C GLY A 84 -1.90 -1.96 40.24
N LEU A 85 -2.20 -0.96 39.39
CA LEU A 85 -3.16 0.11 39.72
C LEU A 85 -4.60 -0.42 39.86
N LEU A 86 -5.02 -1.32 38.96
CA LEU A 86 -6.35 -1.94 39.02
C LEU A 86 -6.50 -2.90 40.22
N ALA A 87 -5.44 -3.62 40.60
CA ALA A 87 -5.44 -4.51 41.74
C ALA A 87 -5.47 -3.76 43.10
N SER A 88 -4.90 -2.56 43.15
CA SER A 88 -4.88 -1.70 44.34
C SER A 88 -6.21 -0.98 44.62
N SER A 89 -7.16 -1.00 43.68
CA SER A 89 -8.45 -0.30 43.79
C SER A 89 -9.59 -1.16 44.36
N ARG A 90 -9.28 -2.35 44.88
CA ARG A 90 -10.26 -3.30 45.46
C ARG A 90 -10.07 -3.47 46.95
#